data_AF-A0A2N9M5U1-F1
#
_entry.id   AF-A0A2N9M5U1-F1
#
_cell.length_a   1.000
_cell.length_b   1.000
_cell.length_c   1.000
_cell.angle_alpha   90.00
_cell.angle_beta   90.00
_cell.angle_gamma   90.00
#
_symmetry.space_group_name_H-M   'P 1'
#
loop_
_entity.id
_entity.type
_entity.pdbx_description
1 polymer ?
#
loop_
_entity_poly.entity_id
_entity_poly.type
_entity_poly.pdbx_seq_one_letter_code
_entity_poly.pdbx_strand_id
1 'polypeptide(L)'
;MKKIGFLTLLILATVLFTLAFSAAAAGPKAPAPPVVAAAPVAPAAVATPERHPHIDEALEHMRAAKHELEIAEHDFDGHRAKSVEHLDRAIHEAEICMGMH
;
A
#
# COMPACT_ATOMS: atom_id res chain seq x y z
N MET A 1 0.82 34.97 19.52
CA MET A 1 0.95 33.78 20.39
C MET A 1 -0.39 33.10 20.76
N LYS A 2 -1.57 33.68 20.46
CA LYS A 2 -2.88 33.11 20.83
C LYS A 2 -3.40 31.98 19.89
N LYS A 3 -2.89 31.93 18.64
CA LYS A 3 -3.29 30.96 17.60
C LYS A 3 -2.68 29.56 17.81
N ILE A 4 -1.49 29.49 18.42
CA ILE A 4 -0.74 28.24 18.61
C ILE A 4 -1.40 27.40 19.71
N GLY A 5 -1.86 28.02 20.81
CA GLY A 5 -2.61 27.34 21.87
C GLY A 5 -3.99 26.84 21.42
N PHE A 6 -4.63 27.55 20.49
CA PHE A 6 -5.90 27.11 19.91
C PHE A 6 -5.72 25.89 18.99
N LEU A 7 -4.62 25.86 18.24
CA LEU A 7 -4.28 24.75 17.35
C LEU A 7 -3.91 23.48 18.14
N THR A 8 -3.15 23.59 19.24
CA THR A 8 -2.88 22.43 20.12
C THR A 8 -4.12 21.93 20.84
N LEU A 9 -5.05 22.82 21.24
CA LEU A 9 -6.32 22.40 21.85
C LEU A 9 -7.21 21.65 20.84
N LEU A 10 -7.25 22.08 19.58
CA LEU A 10 -7.99 21.39 18.51
C LEU A 10 -7.41 20.01 18.19
N ILE A 11 -6.08 19.87 18.18
CA ILE A 11 -5.42 18.58 17.94
C ILE A 11 -5.68 17.61 19.12
N LEU A 12 -5.66 18.10 20.37
CA LEU A 12 -5.96 17.24 21.52
C LEU A 12 -7.44 16.80 21.55
N ALA A 13 -8.36 17.69 21.17
CA ALA A 13 -9.79 17.39 21.11
C ALA A 13 -10.14 16.38 20.01
N THR A 14 -9.46 16.44 18.86
CA THR A 14 -9.65 15.47 17.77
C THR A 14 -9.11 14.08 18.12
N VAL A 15 -7.97 14.00 18.80
CA VAL A 15 -7.44 12.71 19.30
C VAL A 15 -8.40 12.07 20.30
N LEU A 16 -8.91 12.83 21.28
CA LEU A 16 -9.88 12.32 22.27
C LEU A 16 -11.20 11.87 21.62
N PHE A 17 -11.63 12.50 20.53
CA PHE A 17 -12.85 12.12 19.81
C PHE A 17 -12.69 10.79 19.05
N THR A 18 -11.50 10.48 18.53
CA THR A 18 -11.25 9.20 17.82
C THR A 18 -11.20 7.98 18.73
N LEU A 19 -10.82 8.14 20.01
CA LEU A 19 -10.76 7.04 20.98
C LEU A 19 -12.13 6.68 21.61
N ALA A 20 -13.16 7.53 21.45
CA ALA A 20 -14.47 7.32 22.05
C ALA A 20 -15.47 6.55 21.17
N PHE A 21 -15.13 6.21 19.93
CA PHE A 21 -16.06 5.61 18.96
C PHE A 21 -15.93 4.08 18.79
N SER A 22 -15.46 3.35 19.82
CA SER A 22 -15.28 1.88 19.76
C SER A 22 -16.13 1.11 20.78
N ALA A 23 -17.40 1.47 20.98
CA ALA A 23 -18.26 0.69 21.86
C ALA A 23 -19.76 0.82 21.52
N ALA A 24 -20.24 0.11 20.49
CA ALA A 24 -21.66 -0.25 20.38
C ALA A 24 -21.89 -1.37 19.36
N ALA A 25 -21.69 -2.64 19.77
CA ALA A 25 -22.31 -3.78 19.08
C ALA A 25 -22.42 -5.01 20.01
N ALA A 26 -22.98 -4.84 21.21
CA ALA A 26 -23.52 -5.96 21.96
C ALA A 26 -24.99 -6.17 21.54
N GLY A 27 -25.19 -6.91 20.45
CA GLY A 27 -26.52 -7.37 20.04
C GLY A 27 -27.04 -8.43 21.03
N PRO A 28 -28.36 -8.50 21.28
CA PRO A 28 -28.95 -9.51 22.15
C PRO A 28 -28.78 -10.90 21.53
N LYS A 29 -28.37 -11.87 22.35
CA LYS A 29 -28.20 -13.28 21.97
C LYS A 29 -29.56 -13.88 21.55
N ALA A 30 -29.75 -13.99 20.24
CA ALA A 30 -30.87 -14.71 19.64
C ALA A 30 -30.69 -16.24 19.79
N PRO A 31 -31.79 -17.02 19.89
CA PRO A 31 -31.77 -18.46 20.06
C PRO A 31 -31.31 -19.18 18.77
N ALA A 32 -30.76 -20.39 18.94
CA ALA A 32 -30.14 -21.17 17.88
C ALA A 32 -31.07 -21.48 16.69
N PRO A 33 -30.57 -21.44 15.43
CA PRO A 33 -31.34 -21.85 14.27
C PRO A 33 -31.46 -23.39 14.17
N PRO A 34 -32.53 -23.92 13.57
CA PRO A 34 -32.63 -25.33 13.23
C PRO A 34 -31.62 -25.70 12.15
N VAL A 35 -31.07 -26.92 12.26
CA VAL A 35 -30.13 -27.54 11.31
C VAL A 35 -30.71 -27.59 9.90
N VAL A 36 -30.38 -26.61 9.07
CA VAL A 36 -30.63 -26.64 7.63
C VAL A 36 -29.52 -27.45 6.95
N ALA A 37 -29.96 -28.41 6.14
CA ALA A 37 -29.14 -29.34 5.39
C ALA A 37 -28.02 -28.65 4.60
N ALA A 38 -26.85 -29.29 4.59
CA ALA A 38 -25.65 -28.83 3.90
C ALA A 38 -25.94 -28.53 2.42
N ALA A 39 -25.86 -27.26 2.05
CA ALA A 39 -25.84 -26.82 0.66
C ALA A 39 -24.56 -27.33 -0.03
N PRO A 40 -24.59 -27.66 -1.33
CA PRO A 40 -23.41 -28.06 -2.07
C PRO A 40 -22.38 -26.93 -2.05
N VAL A 41 -21.17 -27.27 -1.60
CA VAL A 41 -20.01 -26.36 -1.57
C VAL A 41 -19.71 -25.98 -3.03
N ALA A 42 -19.93 -24.72 -3.39
CA ALA A 42 -19.54 -24.21 -4.70
C ALA A 42 -18.01 -24.38 -4.88
N PRO A 43 -17.53 -24.74 -6.08
CA PRO A 43 -16.10 -24.86 -6.33
C PRO A 43 -15.42 -23.53 -6.03
N ALA A 44 -14.35 -23.59 -5.21
CA ALA A 44 -13.54 -22.43 -4.88
C ALA A 44 -13.04 -21.79 -6.19
N ALA A 45 -13.34 -20.51 -6.38
CA ALA A 45 -12.84 -19.76 -7.52
C ALA A 45 -11.31 -19.82 -7.52
N VAL A 46 -10.74 -20.32 -8.61
CA VAL A 46 -9.29 -20.30 -8.83
C VAL A 46 -8.91 -18.83 -8.96
N ALA A 47 -8.11 -18.32 -8.02
CA ALA A 47 -7.63 -16.95 -8.06
C ALA A 47 -6.81 -16.76 -9.34
N THR A 48 -7.35 -15.99 -10.30
CA THR A 48 -6.57 -15.49 -11.42
C THR A 48 -5.49 -14.57 -10.87
N PRO A 49 -4.23 -14.69 -11.32
CA PRO A 49 -3.17 -13.79 -10.87
C PRO A 49 -3.61 -12.34 -11.11
N GLU A 50 -3.55 -11.53 -10.05
CA GLU A 50 -3.81 -10.09 -10.10
C GLU A 50 -2.82 -9.47 -11.09
N ARG A 51 -3.35 -8.83 -12.13
CA ARG A 51 -2.54 -8.23 -13.19
C ARG A 51 -2.42 -6.73 -12.91
N HIS A 52 -1.20 -6.23 -12.77
CA HIS A 52 -0.94 -4.82 -12.47
C HIS A 52 -0.25 -4.10 -13.65
N PRO A 53 -0.98 -3.83 -14.74
CA PRO A 53 -0.39 -3.36 -16.00
C PRO A 53 0.41 -2.05 -15.87
N HIS A 54 0.02 -1.16 -14.96
CA HIS A 54 0.76 0.09 -14.74
C HIS A 54 2.06 -0.11 -13.96
N ILE A 55 2.15 -1.13 -13.09
CA ILE A 55 3.39 -1.44 -12.37
C ILE A 55 4.36 -2.13 -13.32
N ASP A 56 3.86 -3.03 -14.18
CA ASP A 56 4.65 -3.62 -15.26
C ASP A 56 5.26 -2.55 -16.17
N GLU A 57 4.44 -1.61 -16.66
CA GLU A 57 4.90 -0.51 -17.50
C GLU A 57 5.91 0.40 -16.78
N ALA A 58 5.67 0.71 -15.50
CA ALA A 58 6.61 1.49 -14.69
C ALA A 58 7.95 0.78 -14.53
N LEU A 59 7.97 -0.55 -14.31
CA LEU A 59 9.19 -1.34 -14.22
C LEU A 59 10.01 -1.25 -15.50
N GLU A 60 9.37 -1.40 -16.66
CA GLU A 60 10.04 -1.27 -17.95
C GLU A 60 10.65 0.12 -18.15
N HIS A 61 9.92 1.18 -17.82
CA HIS A 61 10.44 2.54 -17.89
C HIS A 61 11.62 2.79 -16.94
N MET A 62 11.55 2.29 -15.70
CA MET A 62 12.64 2.43 -14.73
C MET A 62 13.89 1.67 -15.17
N ARG A 63 13.74 0.46 -15.70
CA ARG A 63 14.85 -0.34 -16.24
C ARG A 63 15.50 0.32 -17.45
N ALA A 64 14.69 0.86 -18.37
CA ALA A 64 15.19 1.63 -19.50
C ALA A 64 15.94 2.89 -19.04
N ALA A 65 15.36 3.68 -18.14
CA ALA A 65 16.01 4.88 -17.59
C ALA A 65 17.32 4.54 -16.87
N LYS A 66 17.37 3.43 -16.13
CA LYS A 66 18.57 2.94 -15.47
C LYS A 66 19.66 2.64 -16.50
N HIS A 67 19.31 1.91 -17.56
CA HIS A 67 20.25 1.57 -18.63
C HIS A 67 20.84 2.83 -19.29
N GLU A 68 20.00 3.80 -19.65
CA GLU A 68 20.45 5.08 -20.22
C GLU A 68 21.42 5.83 -19.29
N LEU A 69 21.16 5.81 -17.98
CA LEU A 69 22.06 6.39 -16.99
C LEU A 69 23.36 5.60 -16.83
N GLU A 70 23.35 4.28 -16.93
CA GLU A 70 24.58 3.45 -16.84
C GLU A 70 25.53 3.70 -18.01
N ILE A 71 25.00 3.94 -19.21
CA ILE A 71 25.81 4.19 -20.42
C ILE A 71 26.17 5.68 -20.61
N ALA A 72 25.57 6.58 -19.83
CA ALA A 72 25.85 8.00 -19.95
C ALA A 72 27.31 8.32 -19.61
N GLU A 73 28.00 9.07 -20.48
CA GLU A 73 29.45 9.32 -20.38
C GLU A 73 29.86 10.07 -19.10
N HIS A 74 29.03 11.01 -18.63
CA HIS A 74 29.38 11.95 -17.57
C HIS A 74 28.63 11.63 -16.27
N ASP A 75 29.35 11.67 -15.14
CA ASP A 75 28.78 11.35 -13.83
C ASP A 75 28.08 12.53 -13.15
N PHE A 76 28.28 13.76 -13.66
CA PHE A 76 27.75 15.01 -13.12
C PHE A 76 27.94 15.11 -11.60
N ASP A 77 29.18 15.15 -11.12
CA ASP A 77 29.51 15.23 -9.68
C ASP A 77 28.90 14.09 -8.82
N GLY A 78 28.74 12.90 -9.41
CA GLY A 78 28.14 11.73 -8.75
C GLY A 78 26.63 11.68 -8.81
N HIS A 79 25.96 12.62 -9.49
CA HIS A 79 24.51 12.62 -9.63
C HIS A 79 24.01 11.46 -10.48
N ARG A 80 24.72 11.09 -11.56
CA ARG A 80 24.34 9.93 -12.40
C ARG A 80 24.37 8.63 -11.58
N ALA A 81 25.47 8.37 -10.87
CA ALA A 81 25.56 7.20 -9.99
C ALA A 81 24.46 7.16 -8.92
N LYS A 82 24.15 8.30 -8.28
CA LYS A 82 23.04 8.40 -7.31
C LYS A 82 21.67 8.13 -7.96
N SER A 83 21.44 8.60 -9.18
CA SER A 83 20.20 8.32 -9.91
C SER A 83 20.02 6.82 -10.20
N VAL A 84 21.09 6.11 -10.57
CA VAL A 84 21.06 4.64 -10.72
C VAL A 84 20.70 3.96 -9.39
N GLU A 85 21.32 4.37 -8.28
CA GLU A 85 21.00 3.85 -6.94
C GLU A 85 19.53 4.08 -6.54
N HIS A 86 18.96 5.25 -6.86
CA HIS A 86 17.54 5.53 -6.64
C HIS A 86 16.64 4.64 -7.49
N LEU A 87 17.00 4.41 -8.76
CA LEU A 87 16.24 3.52 -9.64
C LEU A 87 16.30 2.07 -9.20
N ASP A 88 17.45 1.56 -8.74
CA ASP A 88 17.56 0.20 -8.21
C ASP A 88 16.61 -0.04 -7.03
N ARG A 89 16.55 0.92 -6.10
CA ARG A 89 15.58 0.86 -4.99
C ARG A 89 14.14 0.88 -5.48
N ALA A 90 13.81 1.76 -6.43
CA ALA A 90 12.45 1.87 -6.94
C ALA A 90 12.01 0.61 -7.71
N ILE A 91 12.90 0.01 -8.50
CA ILE A 91 12.68 -1.26 -9.18
C ILE A 91 12.41 -2.36 -8.17
N HIS A 92 13.24 -2.48 -7.12
CA HIS A 92 13.05 -3.48 -6.09
C HIS A 92 11.69 -3.39 -5.39
N GLU A 93 11.25 -2.18 -5.01
CA GLU A 93 9.94 -1.97 -4.38
C GLU A 93 8.79 -2.31 -5.35
N ALA A 94 8.93 -1.97 -6.63
CA ALA A 94 7.92 -2.32 -7.63
C ALA A 94 7.86 -3.84 -7.88
N GLU A 95 8.99 -4.54 -7.85
CA GLU A 95 9.05 -6.01 -7.91
C GLU A 95 8.34 -6.65 -6.71
N ILE A 96 8.50 -6.08 -5.50
CA ILE A 96 7.73 -6.49 -4.31
C ILE A 96 6.23 -6.31 -4.53
N CYS A 97 5.79 -5.19 -5.11
CA CYS A 97 4.37 -4.98 -5.45
C CYS A 97 3.83 -6.05 -6.42
N MET A 98 4.68 -6.53 -7.33
CA MET A 98 4.35 -7.59 -8.30
C MET A 98 4.42 -9.01 -7.71
N GLY A 99 4.88 -9.17 -6.46
CA GLY A 99 5.15 -10.48 -5.87
C GLY A 99 6.34 -11.20 -6.52
N MET A 100 7.24 -10.44 -7.14
CA MET A 100 8.48 -10.93 -7.75
C MET A 100 9.61 -10.73 -6.72
N HIS A 101 9.95 -11.77 -5.96
CA HIS A 101 11.03 -11.73 -4.95
C HIS A 101 11.88 -12.99 -5.00
#